data_AF-A0A848WV81-F1
#
_entry.id   AF-A0A848WV81-F1
#
_cell.length_a   1.000
_cell.length_b   1.000
_cell.length_c   1.000
_cell.angle_alpha   90.00
_cell.angle_beta   90.00
_cell.angle_gamma   90.00
#
_symmetry.space_group_name_H-M   'P 1'
#
loop_
_entity.id
_entity.type
_entity.pdbx_description
1 polymer ?
#
loop_
_entity_poly.entity_id
_entity_poly.type
_entity_poly.pdbx_seq_one_letter_code
_entity_poly.pdbx_strand_id
1 'polypeptide(L)'
;MAAEPRGDYWIGRRWFTEGTRFWGYLRRPGQPWSSSKLVLMNESVTRIPDRVPEDPTSGPRHGFDHNYEYRISGSFTGDEGYDPNSNLVLPEFRPTKFELVSSKPGFLFQPGERYNPKRLPPKIPPVPR
;
A
#
# COMPACT_ATOMS: atom_id res chain seq x y z
N MET A 1 -2.70 19.18 11.87
CA MET A 1 -3.09 18.29 10.75
C MET A 1 -3.01 19.12 9.48
N ALA A 2 -2.01 18.88 8.63
CA ALA A 2 -1.95 19.54 7.34
C ALA A 2 -3.08 18.96 6.48
N ALA A 3 -3.99 19.81 6.01
CA ALA A 3 -5.03 19.40 5.08
C ALA A 3 -4.36 18.94 3.77
N GLU A 4 -4.65 17.70 3.35
CA GLU A 4 -4.10 17.14 2.12
C GLU A 4 -4.59 18.00 0.93
N PRO A 5 -3.70 18.63 0.16
CA PRO A 5 -4.14 19.49 -0.94
C PRO A 5 -4.89 18.66 -1.97
N ARG A 6 -6.11 19.06 -2.36
CA ARG A 6 -6.86 18.35 -3.41
C ARG A 6 -6.03 18.30 -4.70
N GLY A 7 -5.93 17.13 -5.32
CA GLY A 7 -5.15 16.94 -6.54
C GLY A 7 -5.37 15.57 -7.17
N ASP A 8 -4.86 15.41 -8.39
CA ASP A 8 -4.94 14.18 -9.17
C ASP A 8 -3.80 13.22 -8.77
N TYR A 9 -3.87 12.76 -7.53
CA TYR A 9 -2.91 11.83 -6.96
C TYR A 9 -3.59 10.93 -5.92
N TRP A 10 -2.91 9.88 -5.53
CA TRP A 10 -3.34 8.91 -4.53
C TRP A 10 -2.48 9.04 -3.28
N ILE A 11 -3.08 8.76 -2.13
CA ILE A 11 -2.36 8.59 -0.88
C ILE A 11 -2.30 7.10 -0.60
N GLY A 12 -1.07 6.58 -0.56
CA GLY A 12 -0.77 5.19 -0.34
C GLY A 12 -0.16 4.95 1.04
N ARG A 13 -0.61 3.90 1.70
CA ARG A 13 0.04 3.37 2.90
C ARG A 13 0.52 1.96 2.61
N ARG A 14 1.83 1.76 2.77
CA ARG A 14 2.43 0.45 2.61
C ARG A 14 1.86 -0.51 3.66
N TRP A 15 1.40 -1.67 3.20
CA TRP A 15 1.10 -2.79 4.07
C TRP A 15 1.87 -4.00 3.58
N PHE A 16 2.99 -4.29 4.24
CA PHE A 16 3.77 -5.49 3.94
C PHE A 16 3.18 -6.72 4.63
N THR A 17 3.02 -7.82 3.90
CA THR A 17 2.72 -9.14 4.46
C THR A 17 3.58 -10.16 3.73
N GLU A 18 4.22 -11.06 4.47
CA GLU A 18 5.13 -12.07 3.92
C GLU A 18 4.38 -12.97 2.93
N GLY A 19 4.96 -13.15 1.73
CA GLY A 19 4.41 -13.99 0.67
C GLY A 19 3.29 -13.35 -0.16
N THR A 20 2.70 -12.22 0.24
CA THR A 20 1.64 -11.59 -0.56
C THR A 20 2.23 -10.68 -1.63
N ARG A 21 1.51 -10.54 -2.75
CA ARG A 21 1.93 -9.72 -3.90
C ARG A 21 1.33 -8.32 -3.89
N PHE A 22 0.33 -8.07 -3.06
CA PHE A 22 -0.23 -6.73 -2.93
C PHE A 22 0.77 -5.76 -2.32
N TRP A 23 0.63 -4.49 -2.68
CA TRP A 23 1.52 -3.46 -2.18
C TRP A 23 1.00 -2.82 -0.88
N GLY A 24 -0.31 -2.56 -0.80
CA GLY A 24 -0.90 -1.87 0.33
C GLY A 24 -2.16 -1.11 -0.07
N TYR A 25 -2.49 -0.09 0.70
CA TYR A 25 -3.75 0.61 0.60
C TYR A 25 -3.61 1.93 -0.16
N LEU A 26 -4.50 2.19 -1.12
CA LEU A 26 -4.62 3.46 -1.82
C LEU A 26 -5.98 4.12 -1.53
N ARG A 27 -5.96 5.44 -1.32
CA ARG A 27 -7.17 6.27 -1.25
C ARG A 27 -6.97 7.59 -1.97
N ARG A 28 -8.07 8.29 -2.28
CA ARG A 28 -7.97 9.68 -2.74
C ARG A 28 -7.70 10.63 -1.56
N PRO A 29 -7.07 11.79 -1.79
CA PRO A 29 -6.85 12.81 -0.77
C PRO A 29 -8.17 13.23 -0.13
N GLY A 30 -8.20 13.35 1.19
CA GLY A 30 -9.42 13.68 1.95
C GLY A 30 -10.45 12.55 2.10
N GLN A 31 -10.26 11.37 1.48
CA GLN A 31 -11.07 10.19 1.80
C GLN A 31 -10.58 9.54 3.10
N PRO A 32 -11.46 8.91 3.90
CA PRO A 32 -11.02 8.10 5.03
C PRO A 32 -10.36 6.80 4.56
N TRP A 33 -9.46 6.25 5.38
CA TRP A 33 -8.81 4.95 5.12
C TRP A 33 -9.79 3.78 5.03
N SER A 34 -10.99 3.90 5.60
CA SER A 34 -12.07 2.92 5.44
C SER A 34 -12.61 2.79 4.02
N SER A 35 -12.34 3.78 3.14
CA SER A 35 -12.65 3.72 1.71
C SER A 35 -11.43 3.42 0.84
N SER A 36 -10.29 3.09 1.45
CA SER A 36 -9.09 2.72 0.70
C SER A 36 -9.25 1.35 0.04
N LYS A 37 -8.52 1.14 -1.05
CA LYS A 37 -8.47 -0.13 -1.77
C LYS A 37 -7.12 -0.78 -1.52
N LEU A 38 -7.12 -2.10 -1.24
CA LEU A 38 -5.91 -2.89 -1.30
C LEU A 38 -5.56 -3.13 -2.78
N VAL A 39 -4.32 -2.87 -3.18
CA VAL A 39 -3.94 -2.87 -4.61
C VAL A 39 -2.72 -3.72 -4.91
N LEU A 40 -2.68 -4.23 -6.14
CA LEU A 40 -1.47 -4.71 -6.79
C LEU A 40 -0.82 -3.54 -7.55
N MET A 41 0.51 -3.48 -7.54
CA MET A 41 1.24 -2.41 -8.24
C MET A 41 1.82 -2.94 -9.55
N ASN A 42 1.44 -2.31 -10.66
CA ASN A 42 2.00 -2.57 -11.97
C ASN A 42 3.27 -1.74 -12.18
N GLU A 43 4.42 -2.38 -12.03
CA GLU A 43 5.74 -1.73 -12.13
C GLU A 43 6.21 -1.42 -13.57
N SER A 44 5.33 -1.50 -14.58
CA SER A 44 5.72 -1.30 -15.99
C SER A 44 6.25 0.10 -16.31
N VAL A 45 6.02 1.09 -15.44
CA VAL A 45 6.50 2.48 -15.63
C VAL A 45 7.45 2.90 -14.52
N THR A 46 7.09 2.64 -13.27
CA THR A 46 7.91 2.99 -12.12
C THR A 46 7.91 1.84 -11.14
N ARG A 47 9.10 1.54 -10.60
CA ARG A 47 9.27 0.50 -9.60
C ARG A 47 8.71 0.94 -8.25
N ILE A 48 8.13 0.01 -7.51
CA ILE A 48 7.68 0.27 -6.15
C ILE A 48 8.88 0.61 -5.25
N PRO A 49 8.68 1.42 -4.19
CA PRO A 49 9.69 1.60 -3.16
C PRO A 49 9.98 0.28 -2.44
N ASP A 50 11.09 0.23 -1.72
CA ASP A 50 11.49 -0.92 -0.90
C ASP A 50 11.64 -2.25 -1.67
N ARG A 51 12.51 -2.27 -2.68
CA ARG A 51 12.94 -3.51 -3.35
C ARG A 51 14.23 -4.09 -2.79
N VAL A 52 14.42 -4.02 -1.47
CA VAL A 52 15.59 -4.64 -0.83
C VAL A 52 15.39 -6.16 -0.74
N PRO A 53 16.45 -6.96 -0.49
CA PRO A 53 16.34 -8.41 -0.43
C PRO A 53 15.37 -8.87 0.67
N GLU A 54 14.68 -9.99 0.43
CA GLU A 54 13.81 -10.62 1.43
C GLU A 54 14.60 -11.26 2.59
N ASP A 55 15.83 -11.68 2.33
CA ASP A 55 16.77 -12.24 3.31
C ASP A 55 18.17 -11.59 3.14
N PRO A 56 18.36 -10.34 3.63
CA PRO A 56 19.64 -9.67 3.53
C PRO A 56 20.60 -10.20 4.61
N THR A 57 21.86 -10.44 4.24
CA THR A 57 22.93 -10.77 5.20
C THR A 57 23.33 -9.57 6.07
N SER A 58 23.02 -8.35 5.63
CA SER A 58 23.18 -7.09 6.37
C SER A 58 22.32 -5.99 5.72
N GLY A 59 21.74 -5.08 6.51
CA GLY A 59 20.89 -3.97 6.03
C GLY A 59 19.38 -4.19 6.18
N PRO A 60 18.55 -3.27 5.68
CA PRO A 60 17.10 -3.36 5.77
C PRO A 60 16.54 -4.52 4.94
N ARG A 61 15.55 -5.21 5.49
CA ARG A 61 14.84 -6.34 4.88
C ARG A 61 13.59 -5.86 4.14
N HIS A 62 13.17 -6.58 3.10
CA HIS A 62 11.95 -6.28 2.37
C HIS A 62 10.76 -6.15 3.34
N GLY A 63 9.97 -5.11 3.15
CA GLY A 63 8.96 -4.66 4.10
C GLY A 63 9.44 -3.64 5.14
N PHE A 64 10.66 -3.09 5.05
CA PHE A 64 11.13 -2.08 6.01
C PHE A 64 10.32 -0.79 5.94
N ASP A 65 9.73 -0.52 4.76
CA ASP A 65 8.86 0.63 4.53
C ASP A 65 7.42 0.38 5.01
N HIS A 66 7.18 -0.69 5.79
CA HIS A 66 5.88 -0.95 6.37
C HIS A 66 5.32 0.30 7.05
N ASN A 67 4.04 0.59 6.75
CA ASN A 67 3.30 1.76 7.21
C ASN A 67 3.81 3.11 6.68
N TYR A 68 4.79 3.17 5.77
CA TYR A 68 5.20 4.44 5.16
C TYR A 68 4.04 5.01 4.34
N GLU A 69 3.89 6.33 4.38
CA GLU A 69 2.90 7.07 3.63
C GLU A 69 3.53 7.70 2.40
N TYR A 70 2.96 7.42 1.24
CA TYR A 70 3.39 7.93 -0.04
C TYR A 70 2.28 8.71 -0.71
N ARG A 71 2.64 9.81 -1.36
CA ARG A 71 1.85 10.39 -2.44
C ARG A 71 2.25 9.66 -3.72
N ILE A 72 1.26 9.17 -4.46
CA ILE A 72 1.46 8.32 -5.61
C ILE A 72 0.69 8.91 -6.79
N SER A 73 1.39 9.16 -7.89
CA SER A 73 0.77 9.51 -9.16
C SER A 73 0.56 8.24 -9.98
N GLY A 74 -0.55 8.14 -10.71
CA GLY A 74 -0.88 6.97 -11.50
C GLY A 74 -2.37 6.76 -11.63
N SER A 75 -2.76 5.63 -12.19
CA SER A 75 -4.16 5.28 -12.42
C SER A 75 -4.39 3.78 -12.27
N PHE A 76 -5.64 3.41 -11.97
CA PHE A 76 -6.08 2.02 -12.06
C PHE A 76 -6.16 1.61 -13.54
N THR A 77 -5.64 0.43 -13.86
CA THR A 77 -5.65 -0.07 -15.25
C THR A 77 -7.03 -0.57 -15.67
N GLY A 78 -7.87 -0.93 -14.69
CA GLY A 78 -9.14 -1.62 -14.92
C GLY A 78 -8.99 -3.13 -14.84
N ASP A 79 -7.75 -3.64 -14.82
CA ASP A 79 -7.44 -5.04 -14.60
C ASP A 79 -7.40 -5.37 -13.11
N GLU A 80 -7.51 -6.67 -12.83
CA GLU A 80 -7.41 -7.24 -11.50
C GLU A 80 -6.42 -8.40 -11.50
N GLY A 81 -5.73 -8.59 -10.38
CA GLY A 81 -4.83 -9.72 -10.20
C GLY A 81 -5.22 -10.55 -9.00
N TYR A 82 -5.04 -11.86 -9.12
CA TYR A 82 -5.26 -12.79 -8.03
C TYR A 82 -3.98 -12.96 -7.20
N ASP A 83 -4.09 -12.72 -5.88
CA ASP A 83 -3.05 -13.02 -4.92
C ASP A 83 -3.37 -14.34 -4.19
N PRO A 84 -2.62 -15.43 -4.47
CA PRO A 84 -2.93 -16.75 -3.90
C PRO A 84 -2.69 -16.83 -2.39
N ASN A 85 -1.79 -16.01 -1.83
CA ASN A 85 -1.45 -16.06 -0.41
C ASN A 85 -2.50 -15.36 0.48
N SER A 86 -3.17 -14.33 -0.02
CA SER A 86 -4.32 -13.71 0.63
C SER A 86 -5.66 -14.26 0.16
N ASN A 87 -5.67 -15.01 -0.96
CA ASN A 87 -6.86 -15.48 -1.66
C ASN A 87 -7.81 -14.33 -2.06
N LEU A 88 -7.23 -13.21 -2.51
CA LEU A 88 -7.97 -12.01 -2.91
C LEU A 88 -7.76 -11.72 -4.40
N VAL A 89 -8.81 -11.23 -5.04
CA VAL A 89 -8.73 -10.56 -6.34
C VAL A 89 -8.64 -9.06 -6.06
N LEU A 90 -7.58 -8.42 -6.53
CA LEU A 90 -7.24 -7.06 -6.18
C LEU A 90 -7.08 -6.21 -7.43
N PRO A 91 -7.58 -4.96 -7.41
CA PRO A 91 -7.42 -4.06 -8.53
C PRO A 91 -5.95 -3.72 -8.75
N GLU A 92 -5.56 -3.67 -10.02
CA GLU A 92 -4.23 -3.29 -10.43
C GLU A 92 -4.11 -1.76 -10.56
N PHE A 93 -3.09 -1.20 -9.94
CA PHE A 93 -2.74 0.21 -10.02
C PHE A 93 -1.40 0.38 -10.73
N ARG A 94 -1.35 1.24 -11.74
CA ARG A 94 -0.13 1.56 -12.48
C ARG A 94 0.46 2.89 -11.99
N PRO A 95 1.45 2.87 -11.07
CA PRO A 95 2.12 4.08 -10.60
C PRO A 95 3.06 4.66 -11.66
N THR A 96 3.14 5.99 -11.67
CA THR A 96 4.08 6.77 -12.48
C THR A 96 5.08 7.56 -11.62
N LYS A 97 4.79 7.75 -10.33
CA LYS A 97 5.68 8.43 -9.38
C LYS A 97 5.32 8.06 -7.94
N PHE A 98 6.33 7.95 -7.08
CA PHE A 98 6.20 7.84 -5.63
C PHE A 98 6.90 9.02 -4.95
N GLU A 99 6.24 9.64 -3.98
CA GLU A 99 6.79 10.70 -3.15
C GLU A 99 6.54 10.34 -1.68
N LEU A 100 7.61 10.19 -0.90
CA LEU A 100 7.48 9.92 0.53
C LEU A 100 6.86 11.13 1.23
N VAL A 101 5.70 10.93 1.85
CA VAL A 101 5.01 11.95 2.66
C VAL A 101 5.45 11.82 4.12
N SER A 102 5.51 10.60 4.64
CA SER A 102 5.94 10.33 6.01
C SER A 102 6.46 8.91 6.17
N SER A 103 7.61 8.75 6.81
CA SER A 103 8.15 7.44 7.23
C SER A 103 7.64 6.96 8.59
N LYS A 104 6.91 7.82 9.32
CA LYS A 104 6.32 7.52 10.63
C LYS A 104 4.92 8.12 10.75
N PRO A 105 3.97 7.73 9.89
CA PRO A 105 2.60 8.18 10.08
C PRO A 105 1.99 7.48 11.28
N GLY A 106 0.85 8.01 11.77
CA GLY A 106 0.11 7.41 12.88
C GLY A 106 -0.49 6.04 12.53
N PHE A 107 -1.53 5.64 13.24
CA PHE A 107 -2.23 4.39 12.98
C PHE A 107 -2.90 4.37 11.59
N LEU A 108 -3.04 3.19 10.98
CA LEU A 108 -3.66 3.04 9.67
C LEU A 108 -5.18 2.92 9.80
N PHE A 109 -5.67 1.94 10.57
CA PHE A 109 -7.11 1.75 10.77
C PHE A 109 -7.59 2.17 12.16
N GLN A 110 -6.86 1.84 13.22
CA GLN A 110 -7.29 2.13 14.59
C GLN A 110 -6.12 2.31 15.56
N PRO A 111 -6.28 3.15 16.60
CA PRO A 111 -5.30 3.26 17.67
C PRO A 111 -4.97 1.90 18.30
N GLY A 112 -3.68 1.61 18.46
CA GLY A 112 -3.21 0.36 19.05
C GLY A 112 -3.24 -0.86 18.10
N GLU A 113 -3.41 -0.65 16.80
CA GLU A 113 -3.33 -1.73 15.80
C GLU A 113 -1.99 -2.46 15.87
N ARG A 114 -2.05 -3.78 16.08
CA ARG A 114 -0.88 -4.65 16.11
C ARG A 114 -0.58 -5.13 14.69
N TYR A 115 0.58 -4.74 14.17
CA TYR A 115 1.10 -5.27 12.92
C TYR A 115 1.67 -6.68 13.13
N ASN A 116 1.35 -7.59 12.21
CA ASN A 116 2.00 -8.90 12.11
C ASN A 116 2.32 -9.18 10.63
N PRO A 117 3.61 -9.30 10.26
CA PRO A 117 3.99 -9.53 8.86
C PRO A 117 3.47 -10.86 8.30
N LYS A 118 3.06 -11.82 9.14
CA LYS A 118 2.54 -13.12 8.71
C LYS A 118 1.02 -13.15 8.54
N ARG A 119 0.34 -12.04 8.80
CA ARG A 119 -1.13 -11.99 8.78
C ARG A 119 -1.61 -10.73 8.08
N LEU A 120 -2.67 -10.91 7.30
CA LEU A 120 -3.48 -9.81 6.80
C LEU A 120 -4.03 -8.98 7.98
N PRO A 121 -4.30 -7.68 7.77
CA PRO A 121 -4.97 -6.89 8.79
C PRO A 121 -6.35 -7.50 9.06
N PRO A 122 -6.79 -7.53 10.33
CA PRO A 122 -8.04 -8.16 10.73
C PRO A 122 -9.28 -7.46 10.13
N LYS A 123 -9.13 -6.20 9.72
CA LYS A 123 -10.14 -5.46 8.97
C LYS A 123 -9.52 -4.98 7.67
N ILE A 124 -9.97 -5.55 6.57
CA ILE A 124 -9.73 -5.01 5.23
C ILE A 124 -10.95 -4.14 4.92
N PRO A 125 -10.80 -2.85 4.55
CA PRO A 125 -11.92 -2.08 4.02
C PRO A 125 -12.58 -2.87 2.89
N PRO A 126 -13.93 -2.83 2.77
CA PRO A 126 -14.64 -3.72 1.88
C PRO A 126 -14.05 -3.64 0.46
N VAL A 127 -13.62 -4.79 -0.06
CA VAL A 127 -13.28 -4.93 -1.47
C VAL A 127 -14.52 -4.52 -2.26
N PRO A 128 -14.42 -3.60 -3.23
CA PRO A 128 -15.55 -3.35 -4.13
C PRO A 128 -15.99 -4.69 -4.71
N ARG A 129 -17.27 -5.02 -4.58
CA ARG A 129 -17.87 -6.15 -5.31
C ARG A 129 -18.06 -5.77 -6.77
#